data_AF-A0A7J4PU15-F1
#
_entry.id   AF-A0A7J4PU15-F1
#
_cell.length_a   1.000
_cell.length_b   1.000
_cell.length_c   1.000
_cell.angle_alpha   90.00
_cell.angle_beta   90.00
_cell.angle_gamma   90.00
#
_symmetry.space_group_name_H-M   'P 1'
#
loop_
_entity.id
_entity.type
_entity.pdbx_description
1 polymer ?
#
loop_
_entity_poly.entity_id
_entity_poly.type
_entity_poly.pdbx_seq_one_letter_code
_entity_poly.pdbx_strand_id
1 'polypeptide(L)' 'LAPLEPDTTDGLKICTESYSVLIRPSNTEPLIRLYVETTGDDEAELVTRFEGFIKGALK' A
#
# COMPACT_ATOMS: atom_id res chain seq x y z
N LEU A 1 5.52 -7.01 20.03
CA LEU A 1 5.59 -6.92 18.56
C LEU A 1 4.16 -6.77 18.07
N ALA A 2 3.85 -5.68 17.34
CA ALA A 2 2.54 -5.54 16.73
C ALA A 2 2.30 -6.74 15.80
N PRO A 3 1.10 -7.31 15.74
CA PRO A 3 0.83 -8.43 14.85
C PRO A 3 1.14 -8.03 13.41
N LEU A 4 1.74 -8.94 12.63
CA LEU A 4 1.99 -8.82 11.19
C LEU A 4 0.68 -8.77 10.37
N GLU A 5 -0.45 -8.57 11.03
CA GLU A 5 -1.75 -8.43 10.40
C GLU A 5 -1.86 -7.05 9.74
N PRO A 6 -2.44 -6.97 8.54
CA PRO A 6 -2.65 -5.69 7.89
C PRO A 6 -3.59 -4.81 8.72
N ASP A 7 -3.23 -3.53 8.86
CA ASP A 7 -4.06 -2.53 9.54
C ASP A 7 -5.07 -1.94 8.54
N THR A 8 -6.35 -2.04 8.87
CA THR A 8 -7.45 -1.58 8.01
C THR A 8 -8.17 -0.34 8.54
N THR A 9 -7.57 0.42 9.45
CA THR A 9 -8.19 1.60 10.09
C THR A 9 -8.48 2.72 9.09
N ASP A 10 -7.57 2.93 8.13
CA ASP A 10 -7.66 3.96 7.09
C ASP A 10 -7.20 3.39 5.74
N GLY A 11 -8.02 2.51 5.18
CA GLY A 11 -7.68 1.77 3.96
C GLY A 11 -7.02 0.42 4.29
N LEU A 12 -5.89 0.13 3.66
CA LEU A 12 -5.10 -1.08 3.88
C LEU A 12 -3.63 -0.69 4.06
N LYS A 13 -3.11 -0.91 5.27
CA LYS A 13 -1.72 -0.70 5.62
C LYS A 13 -1.03 -2.04 5.84
N ILE A 14 0.06 -2.27 5.11
CA ILE A 14 0.92 -3.44 5.23
C ILE A 14 2.26 -2.94 5.75
N CYS A 15 2.67 -3.45 6.91
CA CYS A 15 3.99 -3.18 7.46
C CYS A 15 4.81 -4.46 7.51
N THR A 16 6.00 -4.40 6.94
CA THR A 16 7.03 -5.43 7.07
C THR A 16 8.24 -4.84 7.78
N GLU A 17 9.31 -5.62 7.94
CA GLU A 17 10.57 -5.12 8.47
C GLU A 17 11.31 -4.17 7.50
N SER A 18 11.11 -4.33 6.18
CA SER A 18 11.86 -3.61 5.15
C SER A 18 11.06 -2.59 4.35
N TYR A 19 9.73 -2.71 4.31
CA TYR A 19 8.87 -1.76 3.64
C TYR A 19 7.50 -1.60 4.32
N SER A 20 6.87 -0.46 4.07
CA SER A 20 5.48 -0.21 4.40
C SER A 20 4.71 0.27 3.17
N VAL A 21 3.45 -0.15 3.06
CA VAL A 21 2.54 0.26 2.00
C VAL A 21 1.22 0.70 2.62
N LEU A 22 0.68 1.84 2.17
CA LEU A 22 -0.66 2.32 2.52
C LEU A 22 -1.48 2.53 1.25
N ILE A 23 -2.59 1.81 1.15
CA ILE A 23 -3.57 1.93 0.07
C ILE A 23 -4.85 2.50 0.67
N ARG A 24 -5.29 3.68 0.24
CA ARG A 24 -6.51 4.28 0.77
C ARG A 24 -7.28 5.10 -0.26
N PRO A 25 -8.61 5.20 -0.13
CA PRO A 25 -9.37 6.17 -0.90
C PRO A 25 -9.00 7.60 -0.50
N SER A 26 -9.08 8.51 -1.46
CA SER A 26 -9.05 9.94 -1.20
C SER A 26 -10.40 10.42 -0.64
N ASN A 27 -10.33 11.30 0.36
CA ASN A 27 -11.54 11.89 0.96
C ASN A 27 -12.12 13.05 0.14
N THR A 28 -11.35 13.63 -0.79
CA THR A 28 -11.71 14.86 -1.50
C THR A 28 -11.81 14.70 -3.00
N GLU A 29 -11.21 13.66 -3.56
CA GLU A 29 -11.08 13.43 -5.00
C GLU A 29 -11.38 11.96 -5.31
N PRO A 30 -11.92 11.64 -6.50
CA PRO A 30 -12.24 10.27 -6.87
C PRO A 30 -10.98 9.49 -7.30
N LEU A 31 -10.04 9.28 -6.37
CA LEU A 31 -8.78 8.59 -6.61
C LEU A 31 -8.37 7.69 -5.43
N ILE A 32 -7.66 6.61 -5.74
CA ILE A 32 -7.01 5.73 -4.77
C ILE A 32 -5.55 6.19 -4.62
N ARG A 33 -5.10 6.40 -3.39
CA ARG A 33 -3.71 6.76 -3.07
C ARG A 33 -2.93 5.52 -2.67
N LEU A 34 -1.73 5.38 -3.22
CA LEU A 34 -0.74 4.37 -2.89
C LEU A 34 0.49 5.08 -2.35
N TYR A 35 0.84 4.82 -1.09
CA TYR A 35 2.09 5.25 -0.48
C TYR A 35 2.97 4.03 -0.27
N VAL A 36 4.24 4.17 -0.61
CA VAL A 36 5.26 3.13 -0.45
C VAL A 36 6.46 3.76 0.24
N GLU A 37 6.94 3.11 1.29
CA GLU A 37 8.20 3.43 1.95
C GLU A 37 9.03 2.15 2.02
N THR A 38 10.30 2.20 1.65
CA THR A 38 11.22 1.06 1.70
C THR A 38 12.58 1.49 2.23
N THR A 39 13.27 0.57 2.89
CA THR A 39 14.68 0.74 3.26
C THR A 39 15.65 0.29 2.17
N GLY A 40 15.14 -0.31 1.07
CA GLY A 40 15.92 -0.74 -0.10
C GLY A 40 15.76 0.18 -1.31
N ASP A 41 16.42 -0.18 -2.42
CA ASP A 41 16.34 0.55 -3.69
C ASP A 41 15.24 -0.02 -4.63
N ASP A 42 14.19 -0.63 -4.06
CA ASP A 42 13.14 -1.39 -4.75
C ASP A 42 11.78 -0.67 -4.83
N GLU A 43 11.75 0.64 -4.55
CA GLU A 43 10.51 1.45 -4.52
C GLU A 43 9.66 1.29 -5.79
N ALA A 44 10.27 1.40 -6.97
CA ALA A 44 9.56 1.32 -8.25
C ALA A 44 8.93 -0.07 -8.50
N GLU A 45 9.59 -1.14 -8.03
CA GLU A 45 9.05 -2.50 -8.12
C GLU A 45 7.85 -2.67 -7.19
N LEU A 46 7.96 -2.18 -5.95
CA LEU A 46 6.87 -2.20 -4.97
C LEU A 46 5.66 -1.43 -5.48
N VAL A 47 5.85 -0.22 -6.02
CA VAL A 47 4.77 0.58 -6.63
C VAL A 47 4.09 -0.21 -7.76
N THR A 48 4.87 -0.75 -8.70
CA THR A 48 4.35 -1.53 -9.83
C THR A 48 3.53 -2.74 -9.38
N ARG A 49 4.03 -3.46 -8.38
CA ARG A 49 3.38 -4.64 -7.79
C ARG A 49 2.03 -4.28 -7.17
N PHE A 50 2.00 -3.27 -6.28
CA PHE A 50 0.77 -2.90 -5.57
C PHE A 50 -0.25 -2.22 -6.49
N GLU A 51 0.18 -1.43 -7.47
CA GLU A 51 -0.72 -0.95 -8.53
C GLU A 51 -1.37 -2.10 -9.30
N GLY A 52 -0.61 -3.17 -9.58
CA GLY A 52 -1.13 -4.37 -10.23
C GLY A 52 -2.26 -5.02 -9.44
N PHE A 53 -2.11 -5.13 -8.12
CA PHE A 53 -3.16 -5.65 -7.24
C PHE A 53 -4.40 -4.76 -7.22
N ILE A 54 -4.23 -3.44 -7.10
CA ILE A 54 -5.35 -2.48 -7.11
C ILE A 54 -6.13 -2.59 -8.42
N LYS A 55 -5.44 -2.53 -9.57
CA LYS A 55 -6.07 -2.64 -10.90
C LYS A 55 -6.74 -4.01 -11.10
N GLY A 56 -6.19 -5.08 -10.53
CA GLY A 56 -6.78 -6.42 -10.57
C GLY A 56 -8.08 -6.54 -9.77
N ALA A 57 -8.17 -5.87 -8.61
CA ALA A 57 -9.34 -5.89 -7.73
C ALA A 57 -10.50 -5.00 -8.22
N LEU A 58 -10.24 -4.05 -9.13
CA LEU A 58 -11.25 -3.16 -9.72
C LEU A 58 -11.93 -3.73 -10.97
N LYS A 59 -11.58 -4.95 -11.39
CA LYS A 59 -12.28 -5.69 -12.46
C LYS A 59 -13.48 -6.44 -11.91
#